data_AF-A0A1B8SBD6-F1
#
_entry.id   AF-A0A1B8SBD6-F1
#
_cell.length_a   1.000
_cell.length_b   1.000
_cell.length_c   1.000
_cell.angle_alpha   90.00
_cell.angle_beta   90.00
_cell.angle_gamma   90.00
#
_symmetry.space_group_name_H-M   'P 1'
#
loop_
_entity.id
_entity.type
_entity.pdbx_description
1 polymer ?
#
loop_
_entity_poly.entity_id
_entity_poly.type
_entity_poly.pdbx_seq_one_letter_code
_entity_poly.pdbx_strand_id
1 'polypeptide(L)'
;MNHPARVVPEPGVVGLLAAVLTGVPRLDGAACIGARGRFYEAETGNVVRVRECVSVCGRCPALAECREWAAGQRNLVGVVAGKFHGSVRANDDSSEAATG
;
A
#
# COMPACT_ATOMS: atom_id res chain seq x y z
N MET A 1 -33.97 18.61 8.61
CA MET A 1 -32.76 17.83 8.26
C MET A 1 -32.49 18.00 6.79
N ASN A 2 -31.39 18.68 6.41
CA ASN A 2 -31.02 18.92 5.02
C ASN A 2 -30.21 17.71 4.51
N HIS A 3 -30.73 16.97 3.53
CA HIS A 3 -30.01 15.88 2.88
C HIS A 3 -29.05 16.49 1.85
N PRO A 4 -27.74 16.20 1.85
CA PRO A 4 -26.86 16.73 0.82
C PRO A 4 -27.33 16.20 -0.55
N ALA A 5 -27.52 17.12 -1.49
CA ALA A 5 -27.89 16.80 -2.86
C ALA A 5 -26.91 15.77 -3.44
N ARG A 6 -27.45 14.74 -4.09
CA ARG A 6 -26.65 13.70 -4.76
C ARG A 6 -25.79 14.37 -5.83
N VAL A 7 -24.47 14.41 -5.61
CA VAL A 7 -23.52 14.91 -6.60
C VAL A 7 -23.52 13.94 -7.78
N VAL A 8 -24.11 14.36 -8.90
CA VAL A 8 -23.97 13.66 -10.17
C VAL A 8 -22.64 14.14 -10.76
N PRO A 9 -21.65 13.25 -10.96
CA PRO A 9 -20.40 13.66 -11.57
C PRO A 9 -20.67 14.16 -13.00
N GLU A 10 -20.08 15.31 -13.35
CA GLU A 10 -20.09 15.83 -14.72
C GLU A 10 -19.69 14.70 -15.69
N PRO A 11 -20.38 14.56 -16.83
CA PRO A 11 -20.26 13.38 -17.71
C PRO A 11 -18.83 13.08 -18.17
N GLY A 12 -17.92 14.06 -18.13
CA GLY A 12 -16.49 13.87 -18.45
C GLY A 12 -15.62 13.31 -17.33
N VAL A 13 -15.99 13.46 -16.05
CA VAL A 13 -15.14 13.09 -14.90
C VAL A 13 -14.97 11.58 -14.79
N VAL A 14 -16.05 10.81 -14.99
CA VAL A 14 -15.98 9.34 -14.93
C VAL A 14 -15.10 8.80 -16.05
N GLY A 15 -15.22 9.36 -17.26
CA GLY A 15 -14.36 8.99 -18.40
C GLY A 15 -12.89 9.29 -18.14
N LEU A 16 -12.58 10.46 -17.57
CA LEU A 16 -11.21 10.82 -17.19
C LEU A 16 -10.65 9.88 -16.11
N LEU A 17 -11.42 9.60 -15.06
CA LEU A 17 -11.00 8.69 -13.99
C LEU A 17 -10.76 7.27 -14.52
N ALA A 18 -11.62 6.78 -15.42
CA ALA A 18 -11.42 5.48 -16.07
C ALA A 18 -10.11 5.47 -16.89
N ALA A 19 -9.84 6.53 -17.66
CA ALA A 19 -8.60 6.65 -18.41
C ALA A 19 -7.36 6.66 -17.49
N VAL A 20 -7.41 7.42 -16.38
CA VAL A 20 -6.32 7.50 -15.39
C VAL A 20 -6.08 6.15 -14.70
N LEU A 21 -7.13 5.40 -14.40
CA LEU A 21 -7.05 4.09 -13.75
C LEU A 21 -6.73 2.95 -14.71
N THR A 22 -6.50 3.24 -16.00
CA THR A 22 -6.13 2.22 -16.99
C THR A 22 -4.86 1.51 -16.54
N GLY A 23 -4.90 0.17 -16.50
CA GLY A 23 -3.77 -0.66 -16.08
C GLY A 23 -3.60 -0.79 -14.56
N VAL A 24 -4.50 -0.21 -13.75
CA VAL A 24 -4.54 -0.46 -12.30
C VAL A 24 -5.34 -1.75 -12.04
N PRO A 25 -4.76 -2.78 -11.42
CA PRO A 25 -5.48 -4.00 -11.08
C PRO A 25 -6.53 -3.73 -10.00
N ARG A 26 -7.63 -4.47 -10.04
CA ARG A 26 -8.68 -4.38 -9.03
C ARG A 26 -8.22 -4.89 -7.65
N LEU A 27 -7.34 -5.90 -7.64
CA LEU A 27 -6.81 -6.54 -6.43
C LEU A 27 -7.91 -6.94 -5.44
N ASP A 28 -8.99 -7.52 -5.98
CA ASP A 28 -10.13 -7.92 -5.18
C ASP A 28 -9.67 -8.93 -4.09
N GLY A 29 -10.01 -8.64 -2.83
CA GLY A 29 -9.58 -9.46 -1.69
C GLY A 29 -8.17 -9.19 -1.15
N ALA A 30 -7.49 -8.11 -1.58
CA ALA A 30 -6.17 -7.78 -1.07
C ALA A 30 -6.13 -7.63 0.46
N ALA A 31 -5.28 -8.43 1.12
CA ALA A 31 -5.16 -8.46 2.58
C ALA A 31 -4.66 -7.13 3.18
N CYS A 32 -3.97 -6.29 2.38
CA CYS A 32 -3.51 -4.97 2.81
C CYS A 32 -4.64 -3.98 3.09
N ILE A 33 -5.85 -4.20 2.53
CA ILE A 33 -7.03 -3.33 2.76
C ILE A 33 -7.40 -3.31 4.26
N GLY A 34 -7.33 -4.46 4.93
CA GLY A 34 -7.61 -4.58 6.37
C GLY A 34 -6.46 -4.17 7.29
N ALA A 35 -5.29 -3.83 6.74
CA ALA A 35 -4.06 -3.60 7.50
C ALA A 35 -3.39 -2.26 7.18
N ARG A 36 -4.13 -1.28 6.63
CA ARG A 36 -3.62 0.00 6.12
C ARG A 36 -2.63 0.72 7.03
N GLY A 37 -2.90 0.82 8.33
CA GLY A 37 -2.00 1.49 9.28
C GLY A 37 -0.61 0.86 9.35
N ARG A 38 -0.51 -0.47 9.32
CA ARG A 38 0.77 -1.19 9.34
C ARG A 38 1.56 -0.97 8.05
N PHE A 39 0.87 -0.92 6.91
CA PHE A 39 1.51 -0.65 5.62
C PHE A 39 2.02 0.79 5.54
N TYR A 40 1.32 1.76 6.13
CA TYR A 40 1.81 3.14 6.27
C TYR A 40 3.05 3.23 7.16
N GLU A 41 3.05 2.57 8.32
CA GLU A 41 4.23 2.52 9.20
C GLU A 41 5.41 1.79 8.54
N ALA A 42 5.15 0.78 7.71
CA ALA A 42 6.20 0.12 6.93
C ALA A 42 6.81 1.07 5.89
N GLU A 43 6.00 1.96 5.28
CA GLU A 43 6.45 2.97 4.32
C GLU A 43 7.47 3.96 4.91
N THR A 44 7.38 4.25 6.21
CA THR A 44 8.34 5.11 6.91
C THR A 44 9.68 4.41 7.21
N GLY A 45 9.81 3.12 6.89
CA GLY A 45 11.02 2.33 7.11
C GLY A 45 11.07 1.59 8.46
N ASN A 46 9.95 1.50 9.20
CA ASN A 46 9.89 0.70 10.41
C ASN A 46 10.11 -0.80 10.08
N VAL A 47 11.29 -1.33 10.44
CA VAL A 47 11.73 -2.68 10.07
C VAL A 47 10.78 -3.77 10.57
N VAL A 48 10.21 -3.61 11.77
CA VAL A 48 9.24 -4.57 12.33
C VAL A 48 7.99 -4.61 11.45
N ARG A 49 7.47 -3.43 11.08
CA ARG A 49 6.28 -3.32 10.22
C ARG A 49 6.52 -3.79 8.81
N VAL A 50 7.71 -3.55 8.27
CA VAL A 50 8.12 -4.09 6.96
C VAL A 50 8.03 -5.62 6.97
N ARG A 51 8.60 -6.29 7.98
CA ARG A 51 8.55 -7.76 8.09
C ARG A 51 7.12 -8.27 8.23
N GLU A 52 6.32 -7.64 9.08
CA GLU A 52 4.91 -7.99 9.25
C GLU A 52 4.13 -7.87 7.92
N CYS A 53 4.29 -6.76 7.21
CA CYS A 53 3.59 -6.52 5.95
C CYS A 53 4.02 -7.49 4.85
N VAL A 54 5.31 -7.84 4.78
CA VAL A 54 5.80 -8.88 3.85
C VAL A 54 5.15 -10.24 4.17
N SER A 55 5.02 -10.60 5.45
CA SER A 55 4.31 -11.82 5.87
C SER A 55 2.82 -11.80 5.51
N VAL A 56 2.16 -10.64 5.61
CA VAL A 56 0.77 -10.46 5.15
C VAL A 56 0.67 -10.66 3.64
N CYS A 57 1.58 -10.06 2.86
CA CYS A 57 1.62 -10.26 1.41
C CYS A 57 1.75 -11.74 1.04
N GLY A 58 2.57 -12.52 1.75
CA GLY A 58 2.76 -13.95 1.50
C GLY A 58 1.49 -14.81 1.60
N ARG A 59 0.46 -14.32 2.30
CA ARG A 59 -0.85 -14.99 2.45
C ARG A 59 -1.98 -14.27 1.70
N CYS A 60 -1.64 -13.24 0.92
CA CYS A 60 -2.62 -12.40 0.24
C CYS A 60 -3.16 -13.13 -1.01
N PRO A 61 -4.50 -13.27 -1.16
CA PRO A 61 -5.08 -13.94 -2.32
C PRO A 61 -4.79 -13.18 -3.63
N ALA A 62 -4.69 -11.85 -3.56
CA ALA A 62 -4.38 -10.99 -4.72
C ALA A 62 -2.87 -10.85 -5.00
N LEU A 63 -1.99 -11.64 -4.36
CA LEU A 63 -0.54 -11.46 -4.48
C LEU A 63 -0.03 -11.62 -5.92
N ALA A 64 -0.60 -12.56 -6.69
CA ALA A 64 -0.17 -12.82 -8.06
C ALA A 64 -0.41 -11.60 -8.97
N GLU A 65 -1.65 -11.09 -8.98
CA GLU A 65 -2.02 -9.87 -9.72
C GLU A 65 -1.23 -8.65 -9.24
N CYS A 66 -1.01 -8.53 -7.92
CA CYS A 66 -0.21 -7.45 -7.35
C CYS A 66 1.23 -7.48 -7.87
N ARG A 67 1.83 -8.67 -8.03
CA ARG A 67 3.19 -8.83 -8.58
C ARG A 67 3.27 -8.46 -10.05
N GLU A 68 2.29 -8.88 -10.85
CA GLU A 68 2.23 -8.57 -12.28
C GLU A 68 2.15 -7.07 -12.51
N TRP A 69 1.24 -6.39 -11.80
CA TRP A 69 1.15 -4.93 -11.86
C TRP A 69 2.41 -4.24 -11.35
N ALA A 70 2.97 -4.69 -10.22
CA ALA A 70 4.16 -4.10 -9.61
C ALA A 70 5.40 -4.20 -10.53
N ALA A 71 5.50 -5.24 -11.37
CA ALA A 71 6.60 -5.38 -12.33
C ALA A 71 6.64 -4.26 -13.37
N GLY A 72 5.49 -3.62 -13.66
CA GLY A 72 5.39 -2.47 -14.56
C GLY A 72 5.60 -1.12 -13.89
N GLN A 73 5.74 -1.06 -12.57
CA GLN A 73 5.82 0.21 -11.83
C GLN A 73 7.27 0.68 -11.64
N ARG A 74 7.50 1.97 -11.83
CA ARG A 74 8.85 2.58 -11.70
C ARG A 74 9.13 3.14 -10.29
N ASN A 75 8.11 3.63 -9.60
CA ASN A 75 8.24 4.40 -8.36
C ASN A 75 7.41 3.78 -7.23
N LEU A 76 7.70 2.53 -6.87
CA LEU A 76 7.07 1.89 -5.72
C LEU A 76 7.70 2.40 -4.43
N VAL A 77 6.88 2.58 -3.39
CA VAL A 77 7.30 2.95 -2.04
C VAL A 77 6.63 2.02 -1.03
N GLY A 78 7.31 1.71 0.07
CA GLY A 78 6.79 0.86 1.13
C GLY A 78 6.75 -0.62 0.75
N VAL A 79 5.88 -1.40 1.39
CA VAL A 79 5.75 -2.84 1.10
C VAL A 79 4.71 -3.07 0.00
N VAL A 80 5.16 -3.50 -1.17
CA VAL A 80 4.34 -3.79 -2.35
C VAL A 80 4.73 -5.15 -2.92
N ALA A 81 3.76 -5.95 -3.36
CA ALA A 81 4.02 -7.26 -3.96
C ALA A 81 4.90 -8.22 -3.13
N GLY A 82 4.89 -8.06 -1.80
CA GLY A 82 5.70 -8.83 -0.85
C GLY A 82 7.17 -8.40 -0.78
N LYS A 83 7.51 -7.20 -1.26
CA LYS A 83 8.86 -6.63 -1.23
C LYS A 83 8.81 -5.22 -0.65
N PHE A 84 9.87 -4.82 0.06
CA PHE A 84 10.02 -3.44 0.51
C PHE A 84 10.72 -2.61 -0.58
N HIS A 85 10.13 -1.48 -0.92
CA HIS A 85 10.61 -0.50 -1.87
C HIS A 85 10.86 0.81 -1.12
N GLY A 86 12.08 1.02 -0.66
CA GLY A 86 12.45 2.23 0.04
C GLY A 86 13.93 2.22 0.34
N SER A 87 14.51 3.41 0.49
CA SER A 87 15.78 3.50 1.22
C SER A 87 15.43 3.39 2.70
N VAL A 88 15.85 2.31 3.34
CA VAL A 88 15.96 2.34 4.80
C VAL A 88 16.96 3.47 5.08
N ARG A 89 16.47 4.65 5.48
CA ARG A 89 17.35 5.59 6.17
C ARG A 89 17.69 4.85 7.46
N ALA A 90 18.94 4.42 7.57
CA ALA A 90 19.48 3.87 8.79
C ALA A 90 19.25 4.90 9.89
N ASN A 91 18.19 4.73 10.68
CA ASN A 91 18.27 5.05 12.09
C ASN A 91 18.91 3.82 12.73
N ASP A 92 20.23 3.77 12.59
CA ASP A 92 21.07 3.23 13.66
C ASP A 92 20.67 3.92 14.97
N ASP A 93 20.69 3.13 16.04
CA ASP A 93 20.73 3.56 17.44
C ASP A 93 19.41 4.07 18.06
N SER A 94 18.66 3.14 18.68
CA SER A 94 17.98 3.35 19.96
C SER A 94 17.32 2.04 20.41
N SER A 95 18.06 1.19 21.14
CA SER A 95 17.60 0.50 22.37
C SER A 95 18.41 -0.76 22.72
N GLU A 96 19.62 -0.57 23.24
CA GLU A 96 20.28 -1.46 24.22
C GLU A 96 21.05 -0.52 25.17
N ALA A 97 20.93 -0.48 26.49
CA ALA A 97 20.00 -1.04 27.46
C ALA A 97 20.07 -0.11 28.69
N ALA A 98 18.94 0.20 29.31
CA ALA A 98 18.90 0.67 30.68
C ALA A 98 18.70 -0.55 31.58
N THR A 99 19.74 -0.96 32.33
CA THR A 99 19.74 -1.73 33.59
C THR A 99 21.21 -1.75 34.01
N GLY A 100 21.66 -0.94 34.98
CA GLY A 100 21.55 -1.22 36.41
C GLY A 100 22.95 -1.12 37.01
#